data_AF-A0A1B8FS71-F1
#
_entry.id   AF-A0A1B8FS71-F1
#
_cell.length_a   1.000
_cell.length_b   1.000
_cell.length_c   1.000
_cell.angle_alpha   90.00
_cell.angle_beta   90.00
_cell.angle_gamma   90.00
#
_symmetry.space_group_name_H-M   'P 1'
#
loop_
_entity.id
_entity.type
_entity.pdbx_description
1 polymer ?
#
loop_
_entity_poly.entity_id
_entity_poly.type
_entity_poly.pdbx_seq_one_letter_code
_entity_poly.pdbx_strand_id
1 'polypeptide(L)'
;MSLVFLKNLFFRSSSSTSSPSSISPRSQTSNKAHCADSEIERSPLLSPPSPPTSTYSTTSTDLEAARPPSPTPSSTFTFPRIDARLISDATIGLSDGLTVPFALTAGLSALGDTRVVIYGGLAELVAGAISMGLGGWLGAKSELASYKATETETAARIAAAPATLHEELTALFEPYSIPPSTLTPLTTHLLTSPALLPFLMRIEHCLPPPSPHRALASAITIASAYFLGGLLPLVPYFFVEEVERGLWVSVAVMAVALWVFGWVKTGVCGGGNWERVKGGVEMVVVGGVAAGAAMGLVRAFGAGE
;
A
#
# COMPACT_ATOMS: atom_id res chain seq x y z
N MET A 1 -0.21 -33.73 31.91
CA MET A 1 0.56 -34.18 30.72
C MET A 1 0.36 -33.19 29.57
N SER A 2 1.22 -32.17 29.40
CA SER A 2 1.14 -31.28 28.22
C SER A 2 2.48 -30.59 27.88
N LEU A 3 3.10 -29.90 28.85
CA LEU A 3 4.33 -29.10 28.62
C LEU A 3 5.57 -29.89 28.15
N VAL A 4 5.65 -31.20 28.42
CA VAL A 4 6.77 -32.05 27.97
C VAL A 4 6.70 -32.34 26.46
N PHE A 5 5.51 -32.39 25.87
CA PHE A 5 5.33 -32.75 24.46
C PHE A 5 5.79 -31.64 23.52
N LEU A 6 5.45 -30.38 23.86
CA LEU A 6 5.76 -29.20 23.04
C LEU A 6 7.27 -28.94 22.93
N LYS A 7 8.03 -29.18 24.01
CA LYS A 7 9.51 -29.04 24.02
C LYS A 7 10.20 -30.03 23.07
N ASN A 8 9.62 -31.21 22.85
CA ASN A 8 10.24 -32.27 22.06
C ASN A 8 10.02 -32.10 20.54
N LEU A 9 9.08 -31.24 20.14
CA LEU A 9 8.77 -30.95 18.74
C LEU A 9 9.76 -29.95 18.10
N PHE A 10 10.26 -28.98 18.88
CA PHE A 10 11.10 -27.88 18.36
C PHE A 10 12.60 -28.15 18.28
N PHE A 11 13.11 -29.22 18.91
CA PHE A 11 14.56 -29.42 19.12
C PHE A 11 15.16 -30.68 18.47
N ARG A 12 14.46 -31.31 17.50
CA ARG A 12 14.89 -32.61 16.94
C ARG A 12 14.90 -32.69 15.41
N SER A 13 15.85 -32.01 14.74
CA SER A 13 16.44 -32.51 13.48
C SER A 13 17.73 -31.77 13.08
N SER A 14 18.89 -32.43 13.25
CA SER A 14 20.14 -32.15 12.51
C SER A 14 21.19 -33.23 12.79
N SER A 15 21.94 -33.67 11.77
CA SER A 15 22.89 -34.82 11.73
C SER A 15 22.25 -36.21 11.94
N SER A 16 22.58 -37.29 11.19
CA SER A 16 23.33 -37.50 9.92
C SER A 16 22.85 -38.85 9.29
N THR A 17 23.37 -39.48 8.21
CA THR A 17 24.62 -39.38 7.42
C THR A 17 24.42 -39.96 5.97
N SER A 18 25.50 -40.03 5.18
CA SER A 18 25.75 -40.75 3.90
C SER A 18 25.40 -42.26 3.88
N SER A 19 25.33 -43.04 2.76
CA SER A 19 25.29 -42.91 1.26
C SER A 19 25.36 -44.38 0.68
N PRO A 20 25.53 -44.71 -0.64
CA PRO A 20 25.13 -44.10 -1.94
C PRO A 20 24.35 -45.08 -2.88
N SER A 21 23.82 -44.62 -4.05
CA SER A 21 23.85 -45.38 -5.35
C SER A 21 23.33 -44.62 -6.59
N SER A 22 24.25 -44.29 -7.51
CA SER A 22 24.21 -44.41 -8.99
C SER A 22 23.02 -43.97 -9.90
N ILE A 23 23.36 -43.06 -10.84
CA ILE A 23 23.00 -43.02 -12.30
C ILE A 23 21.76 -42.22 -12.78
N SER A 24 22.05 -40.95 -13.13
CA SER A 24 21.92 -40.34 -14.49
C SER A 24 20.51 -40.06 -15.10
N PRO A 25 20.39 -39.29 -16.21
CA PRO A 25 19.86 -37.92 -16.07
C PRO A 25 18.61 -37.64 -16.93
N ARG A 26 17.86 -36.58 -16.58
CA ARG A 26 16.70 -36.12 -17.37
C ARG A 26 16.79 -34.63 -17.68
N SER A 27 16.41 -34.29 -18.90
CA SER A 27 16.28 -32.91 -19.41
C SER A 27 15.24 -32.10 -18.65
N GLN A 28 15.49 -30.80 -18.53
CA GLN A 28 14.45 -29.81 -18.23
C GLN A 28 14.15 -29.02 -19.50
N THR A 29 12.92 -29.17 -20.01
CA THR A 29 12.38 -28.37 -21.11
C THR A 29 11.83 -27.06 -20.57
N SER A 30 12.02 -25.97 -21.32
CA SER A 30 11.26 -24.74 -21.12
C SER A 30 9.75 -25.02 -21.14
N ASN A 31 8.98 -24.34 -20.28
CA ASN A 31 7.53 -24.28 -20.37
C ASN A 31 7.06 -22.84 -20.15
N LYS A 32 6.44 -22.27 -21.18
CA LYS A 32 5.71 -21.00 -21.09
C LYS A 32 4.43 -21.23 -20.28
N ALA A 33 4.05 -20.27 -19.44
CA ALA A 33 2.66 -20.10 -19.03
C ALA A 33 1.95 -19.19 -20.05
N HIS A 34 0.69 -19.48 -20.34
CA HIS A 34 -0.07 -18.89 -21.45
C HIS A 34 -1.35 -18.26 -20.87
N CYS A 35 -1.57 -16.98 -21.09
CA CYS A 35 -2.89 -16.36 -20.91
C CYS A 35 -3.64 -16.41 -22.24
N ALA A 36 -4.91 -16.80 -22.18
CA ALA A 36 -5.73 -17.14 -23.35
C ALA A 36 -6.46 -15.93 -23.94
N ASP A 37 -6.91 -16.11 -25.18
CA ASP A 37 -7.63 -15.12 -25.97
C ASP A 37 -9.00 -14.73 -25.40
N SER A 38 -9.46 -13.54 -25.79
CA SER A 38 -10.88 -13.26 -25.97
C SER A 38 -11.05 -12.45 -27.26
N GLU A 39 -11.80 -13.00 -28.21
CA GLU A 39 -11.97 -12.43 -29.54
C GLU A 39 -12.96 -11.26 -29.53
N ILE A 40 -12.59 -10.13 -30.15
CA ILE A 40 -13.56 -9.12 -30.60
C ILE A 40 -13.32 -8.82 -32.08
N GLU A 41 -14.07 -9.57 -32.88
CA GLU A 41 -14.72 -9.22 -34.15
C GLU A 41 -14.16 -8.03 -34.98
N ARG A 42 -13.74 -8.34 -36.22
CA ARG A 42 -13.36 -7.33 -37.22
C ARG A 42 -14.53 -7.03 -38.17
N SER A 43 -14.76 -5.75 -38.48
CA SER A 43 -15.41 -5.33 -39.73
C SER A 43 -14.96 -3.92 -40.16
N PRO A 44 -15.02 -3.55 -41.46
CA PRO A 44 -13.98 -2.68 -42.03
C PRO A 44 -14.47 -1.49 -42.87
N LEU A 45 -13.48 -0.74 -43.40
CA LEU A 45 -13.55 0.23 -44.51
C LEU A 45 -14.28 1.57 -44.30
N LEU A 46 -13.49 2.65 -44.37
CA LEU A 46 -13.81 3.84 -45.17
C LEU A 46 -12.49 4.37 -45.77
N SER A 47 -12.51 4.76 -47.06
CA SER A 47 -11.31 5.11 -47.85
C SER A 47 -11.17 6.63 -48.05
N PRO A 48 -9.93 7.15 -48.25
CA PRO A 48 -9.68 8.59 -48.38
C PRO A 48 -9.86 9.11 -49.83
N PRO A 49 -10.34 10.37 -50.02
CA PRO A 49 -10.25 11.07 -51.29
C PRO A 49 -8.89 11.76 -51.48
N SER A 50 -8.47 11.92 -52.74
CA SER A 50 -7.16 12.44 -53.18
C SER A 50 -7.14 13.97 -53.41
N PRO A 51 -5.97 14.62 -53.58
CA PRO A 51 -5.84 16.09 -53.58
C PRO A 51 -5.74 16.75 -54.97
N PRO A 52 -5.85 18.08 -55.03
CA PRO A 52 -5.05 18.95 -55.90
C PRO A 52 -4.04 19.77 -55.06
N THR A 53 -2.73 19.74 -55.30
CA THR A 53 -1.98 20.30 -56.45
C THR A 53 -1.80 21.82 -56.38
N SER A 54 -0.64 22.21 -55.86
CA SER A 54 0.18 23.41 -56.16
C SER A 54 -0.48 24.70 -56.67
N THR A 55 -0.29 25.79 -55.93
CA THR A 55 0.19 27.05 -56.51
C THR A 55 1.05 27.78 -55.47
N TYR A 56 2.35 27.93 -55.73
CA TYR A 56 3.16 28.94 -55.04
C TYR A 56 2.86 30.30 -55.66
N SER A 57 2.62 31.32 -54.84
CA SER A 57 2.57 32.72 -55.27
C SER A 57 3.02 33.63 -54.14
N THR A 58 4.18 34.26 -54.34
CA THR A 58 4.76 35.23 -53.41
C THR A 58 4.11 36.60 -53.62
N THR A 59 3.49 37.16 -52.60
CA THR A 59 3.18 38.61 -52.54
C THR A 59 3.35 39.10 -51.11
N SER A 60 4.19 40.11 -50.94
CA SER A 60 4.49 40.74 -49.65
C SER A 60 3.82 42.11 -49.55
N THR A 61 2.93 42.29 -48.57
CA THR A 61 2.62 43.59 -47.95
C THR A 61 1.91 43.35 -46.62
N ASP A 62 2.10 44.27 -45.68
CA ASP A 62 1.71 44.13 -44.28
C ASP A 62 0.21 44.31 -44.01
N LEU A 63 -0.28 43.64 -42.96
CA LEU A 63 -1.47 44.05 -42.24
C LEU A 63 -1.37 43.62 -40.77
N GLU A 64 -1.68 44.55 -39.87
CA GLU A 64 -1.43 44.44 -38.43
C GLU A 64 -2.53 43.65 -37.68
N ALA A 65 -2.36 43.48 -36.37
CA ALA A 65 -3.41 43.17 -35.39
C ALA A 65 -4.07 41.76 -35.45
N ALA A 66 -3.28 40.70 -35.22
CA ALA A 66 -3.80 39.39 -34.76
C ALA A 66 -2.93 38.77 -33.65
N ARG A 67 -2.71 39.52 -32.54
CA ARG A 67 -2.02 38.96 -31.36
C ARG A 67 -2.94 37.96 -30.66
N PRO A 68 -2.56 36.68 -30.47
CA PRO A 68 -3.39 35.75 -29.72
C PRO A 68 -3.54 36.25 -28.26
N PRO A 69 -4.70 36.05 -27.62
CA PRO A 69 -4.88 36.44 -26.23
C PRO A 69 -3.86 35.70 -25.37
N SER A 70 -3.09 36.46 -24.58
CA SER A 70 -2.18 35.89 -23.60
C SER A 70 -2.95 34.95 -22.66
N PRO A 71 -2.47 33.72 -22.40
CA PRO A 71 -3.17 32.78 -21.53
C PRO A 71 -3.34 33.41 -20.15
N THR A 72 -4.57 33.79 -19.82
CA THR A 72 -4.94 34.22 -18.47
C THR A 72 -4.58 33.09 -17.52
N PRO A 73 -3.81 33.34 -16.44
CA PRO A 73 -3.50 32.29 -15.47
C PRO A 73 -4.80 31.91 -14.75
N SER A 74 -5.47 30.87 -15.24
CA SER A 74 -6.58 30.25 -14.55
C SER A 74 -6.04 29.70 -13.24
N SER A 75 -6.34 30.39 -12.13
CA SER A 75 -5.93 30.02 -10.79
C SER A 75 -6.76 28.82 -10.30
N THR A 76 -6.58 27.69 -10.98
CA THR A 76 -7.10 26.39 -10.59
C THR A 76 -6.57 26.12 -9.19
N PHE A 77 -7.48 26.20 -8.20
CA PHE A 77 -7.18 25.97 -6.79
C PHE A 77 -6.72 24.51 -6.63
N THR A 78 -5.43 24.31 -6.80
CA THR A 78 -4.81 22.99 -6.76
C THR A 78 -4.66 22.65 -5.30
N PHE A 79 -5.66 21.96 -4.76
CA PHE A 79 -5.58 21.37 -3.42
C PHE A 79 -4.24 20.64 -3.29
N PRO A 80 -3.51 20.83 -2.18
CA PRO A 80 -2.20 20.21 -2.00
C PRO A 80 -2.37 18.70 -2.14
N ARG A 81 -1.64 18.09 -3.07
CA ARG A 81 -1.68 16.64 -3.30
C ARG A 81 -1.10 15.94 -2.07
N ILE A 82 -1.99 15.51 -1.17
CA ILE A 82 -1.64 14.69 -0.02
C ILE A 82 -1.00 13.40 -0.54
N ASP A 83 0.16 13.03 0.02
CA ASP A 83 0.86 11.81 -0.36
C ASP A 83 -0.03 10.58 -0.09
N ALA A 84 -0.24 9.75 -1.11
CA ALA A 84 -1.01 8.51 -0.98
C ALA A 84 -0.46 7.57 0.10
N ARG A 85 0.86 7.62 0.37
CA ARG A 85 1.46 6.90 1.50
C ARG A 85 0.99 7.44 2.85
N LEU A 86 0.88 8.76 3.03
CA LEU A 86 0.34 9.34 4.28
C LEU A 86 -1.16 9.01 4.45
N ILE A 87 -1.92 8.94 3.37
CA ILE A 87 -3.32 8.49 3.40
C ILE A 87 -3.40 7.01 3.82
N SER A 88 -2.54 6.15 3.26
CA SER A 88 -2.43 4.74 3.64
C SER A 88 -2.04 4.58 5.11
N ASP A 89 -1.00 5.27 5.55
CA ASP A 89 -0.48 5.27 6.92
C ASP A 89 -1.55 5.72 7.93
N ALA A 90 -2.29 6.80 7.63
CA ALA A 90 -3.42 7.25 8.44
C ALA A 90 -4.57 6.23 8.45
N THR A 91 -4.84 5.57 7.32
CA THR A 91 -5.89 4.56 7.20
C THR A 91 -5.56 3.30 8.01
N ILE A 92 -4.30 2.87 8.04
CA ILE A 92 -3.82 1.72 8.83
C ILE A 92 -3.90 2.03 10.33
N GLY A 93 -3.38 3.19 10.75
CA GLY A 93 -3.48 3.60 12.16
C GLY A 93 -4.94 3.71 12.62
N LEU A 94 -5.79 4.36 11.82
CA LEU A 94 -7.20 4.58 12.18
C LEU A 94 -8.06 3.32 12.12
N SER A 95 -7.81 2.36 11.21
CA SER A 95 -8.55 1.09 11.19
C SER A 95 -8.36 0.32 12.48
N ASP A 96 -7.12 0.25 12.94
CA ASP A 96 -6.75 -0.62 14.05
C ASP A 96 -7.02 0.09 15.38
N GLY A 97 -6.84 1.42 15.43
CA GLY A 97 -7.24 2.26 16.56
C GLY A 97 -8.75 2.30 16.78
N LEU A 98 -9.57 2.25 15.73
CA LEU A 98 -11.03 2.08 15.90
C LEU A 98 -11.43 0.66 16.30
N THR A 99 -10.61 -0.36 16.02
CA THR A 99 -11.03 -1.77 16.17
C THR A 99 -10.51 -2.41 17.45
N VAL A 100 -9.20 -2.34 17.74
CA VAL A 100 -8.59 -3.10 18.84
C VAL A 100 -8.90 -2.49 20.22
N PRO A 101 -8.76 -1.17 20.45
CA PRO A 101 -9.16 -0.53 21.70
C PRO A 101 -10.67 -0.64 21.98
N PHE A 102 -11.52 -0.63 20.94
CA PHE A 102 -12.95 -0.91 21.08
C PHE A 102 -13.21 -2.35 21.51
N ALA A 103 -12.56 -3.32 20.86
CA ALA A 103 -12.70 -4.72 21.25
C ALA A 103 -12.21 -4.97 22.69
N LEU A 104 -11.08 -4.37 23.07
CA LEU A 104 -10.55 -4.47 24.43
C LEU A 104 -11.49 -3.84 25.46
N THR A 105 -11.96 -2.61 25.24
CA THR A 105 -12.87 -1.94 26.19
C THR A 105 -14.22 -2.64 26.32
N ALA A 106 -14.76 -3.18 25.23
CA ALA A 106 -15.94 -4.05 25.26
C ALA A 106 -15.67 -5.38 26.00
N GLY A 107 -14.46 -5.93 25.87
CA GLY A 107 -14.00 -7.10 26.63
C GLY A 107 -13.91 -6.85 28.13
N LEU A 108 -13.16 -5.81 28.53
CA LEU A 108 -12.97 -5.41 29.92
C LEU A 108 -14.28 -5.00 30.61
N SER A 109 -15.26 -4.50 29.85
CA SER A 109 -16.60 -4.16 30.38
C SER A 109 -17.35 -5.38 30.93
N ALA A 110 -17.00 -6.60 30.53
CA ALA A 110 -17.54 -7.82 31.12
C ALA A 110 -17.08 -8.06 32.58
N LEU A 111 -16.07 -7.34 33.07
CA LEU A 111 -15.57 -7.40 34.45
C LEU A 111 -16.31 -6.48 35.43
N GLY A 112 -17.19 -5.58 34.94
CA GLY A 112 -18.06 -4.76 35.79
C GLY A 112 -17.42 -3.55 36.50
N ASP A 113 -16.11 -3.26 36.31
CA ASP A 113 -15.47 -2.04 36.83
C ASP A 113 -15.03 -1.07 35.72
N THR A 114 -15.64 0.11 35.70
CA THR A 114 -15.34 1.23 34.77
C THR A 114 -13.87 1.64 34.84
N ARG A 115 -13.22 1.52 36.00
CA ARG A 115 -11.80 1.86 36.19
C ARG A 115 -10.90 0.87 35.47
N VAL A 116 -11.24 -0.42 35.47
CA VAL A 116 -10.49 -1.44 34.71
C VAL A 116 -10.59 -1.16 33.21
N VAL A 117 -11.77 -0.78 32.71
CA VAL A 117 -11.96 -0.39 31.31
C VAL A 117 -11.13 0.84 30.94
N ILE A 118 -11.18 1.91 31.75
CA ILE A 118 -10.44 3.16 31.49
C ILE A 118 -8.92 2.92 31.57
N TYR A 119 -8.40 2.35 32.65
CA TYR A 119 -6.96 2.20 32.83
C TYR A 119 -6.37 1.14 31.90
N GLY A 120 -7.07 0.02 31.69
CA GLY A 120 -6.65 -1.03 30.76
C GLY A 120 -6.66 -0.57 29.31
N GLY A 121 -7.74 0.09 28.87
CA GLY A 121 -7.85 0.64 27.52
C GLY A 121 -6.88 1.79 27.27
N LEU A 122 -6.65 2.69 28.24
CA LEU A 122 -5.67 3.77 28.07
C LEU A 122 -4.23 3.24 28.02
N ALA A 123 -3.92 2.19 28.78
CA ALA A 123 -2.60 1.54 28.74
C ALA A 123 -2.36 0.85 27.38
N GLU A 124 -3.35 0.13 26.84
CA GLU A 124 -3.26 -0.44 25.50
C GLU A 124 -3.19 0.64 24.41
N LEU A 125 -3.99 1.71 24.51
CA LEU A 125 -3.98 2.81 23.55
C LEU A 125 -2.59 3.47 23.44
N VAL A 126 -1.92 3.72 24.57
CA VAL A 126 -0.56 4.29 24.58
C VAL A 126 0.47 3.28 24.07
N ALA A 127 0.40 2.02 24.50
CA ALA A 127 1.33 0.97 24.07
C ALA A 127 1.21 0.67 22.57
N GLY A 128 -0.02 0.58 22.06
CA GLY A 128 -0.35 0.35 20.66
C GLY A 128 0.06 1.51 19.75
N ALA A 129 -0.20 2.76 20.16
CA ALA A 129 0.22 3.95 19.41
C ALA A 129 1.75 4.00 19.25
N ILE A 130 2.49 3.72 20.33
CA ILE A 130 3.96 3.65 20.30
C ILE A 130 4.42 2.47 19.41
N SER A 131 3.82 1.29 19.59
CA SER A 131 4.16 0.07 18.82
C SER A 131 3.97 0.27 17.31
N MET A 132 2.81 0.78 16.89
CA MET A 132 2.51 1.01 15.48
C MET A 132 3.31 2.18 14.88
N GLY A 133 3.56 3.23 15.66
CA GLY A 133 4.48 4.32 15.24
C GLY A 133 5.90 3.82 15.00
N LEU A 134 6.43 2.97 15.88
CA LEU A 134 7.72 2.31 15.69
C LEU A 134 7.72 1.33 14.51
N GLY A 135 6.60 0.62 14.28
CA GLY A 135 6.41 -0.25 13.11
C GLY A 135 6.50 0.54 11.79
N GLY A 136 5.75 1.65 11.69
CA GLY A 136 5.80 2.56 10.54
C GLY A 136 7.19 3.16 10.31
N TRP A 137 7.83 3.64 11.38
CA TRP A 137 9.22 4.13 11.33
C TRP A 137 10.19 3.09 10.80
N LEU A 138 10.13 1.87 11.35
CA LEU A 138 11.06 0.80 11.03
C LEU A 138 10.83 0.25 9.61
N GLY A 139 9.58 0.12 9.18
CA GLY A 139 9.22 -0.23 7.81
C GLY A 139 9.75 0.79 6.80
N ALA A 140 9.43 2.06 6.99
CA ALA A 140 9.88 3.14 6.10
C ALA A 140 11.41 3.33 6.08
N LYS A 141 12.08 3.10 7.23
CA LYS A 141 13.54 3.06 7.33
C LYS A 141 14.15 1.85 6.61
N SER A 142 13.47 0.70 6.65
CA SER A 142 13.92 -0.53 5.98
C SER A 142 13.76 -0.45 4.47
N GLU A 143 12.67 0.16 3.96
CA GLU A 143 12.52 0.53 2.54
C GLU A 143 13.66 1.45 2.08
N LEU A 144 14.05 2.46 2.88
CA LEU A 144 15.17 3.36 2.56
C LEU A 144 16.53 2.63 2.56
N ALA A 145 16.73 1.68 3.46
CA ALA A 145 17.94 0.85 3.49
C ALA A 145 17.99 -0.11 2.27
N SER A 146 16.86 -0.73 1.95
CA SER A 146 16.71 -1.61 0.78
C SER A 146 16.98 -0.86 -0.53
N TYR A 147 16.34 0.29 -0.73
CA TYR A 147 16.57 1.17 -1.89
C TYR A 147 18.06 1.47 -2.08
N LYS A 148 18.78 1.84 -1.00
CA LYS A 148 20.21 2.15 -1.06
C LYS A 148 21.08 0.93 -1.38
N ALA A 149 20.73 -0.24 -0.85
CA ALA A 149 21.45 -1.47 -1.16
C ALA A 149 21.34 -1.79 -2.67
N THR A 150 20.13 -1.78 -3.22
CA THR A 150 19.87 -1.97 -4.65
C THR A 150 20.57 -0.88 -5.49
N GLU A 151 20.49 0.39 -5.09
CA GLU A 151 21.19 1.50 -5.78
C GLU A 151 22.71 1.29 -5.85
N THR A 152 23.34 0.82 -4.77
CA THR A 152 24.77 0.48 -4.77
C THR A 152 25.12 -0.77 -5.57
N GLU A 153 24.25 -1.80 -5.57
CA GLU A 153 24.46 -3.01 -6.36
C GLU A 153 24.34 -2.70 -7.86
N THR A 154 23.28 -2.01 -8.28
CA THR A 154 23.05 -1.63 -9.68
C THR A 154 24.13 -0.67 -10.18
N ALA A 155 24.61 0.26 -9.35
CA ALA A 155 25.76 1.11 -9.68
C ALA A 155 27.05 0.29 -9.88
N ALA A 156 27.32 -0.71 -9.04
CA ALA A 156 28.46 -1.61 -9.20
C ALA A 156 28.32 -2.49 -10.45
N ARG A 157 27.11 -2.96 -10.77
CA ARG A 157 26.80 -3.76 -11.98
C ARG A 157 27.09 -2.97 -13.26
N ILE A 158 26.60 -1.73 -13.35
CA ILE A 158 26.86 -0.80 -14.46
C ILE A 158 28.37 -0.58 -14.64
N ALA A 159 29.12 -0.42 -13.55
CA ALA A 159 30.57 -0.20 -13.60
C ALA A 159 31.37 -1.46 -13.98
N ALA A 160 30.87 -2.66 -13.64
CA ALA A 160 31.56 -3.93 -13.86
C ALA A 160 31.40 -4.50 -15.27
N ALA A 161 30.22 -4.37 -15.88
CA ALA A 161 29.92 -5.00 -17.18
C ALA A 161 29.11 -4.09 -18.15
N PRO A 162 29.67 -2.97 -18.65
CA PRO A 162 28.97 -2.11 -19.62
C PRO A 162 28.53 -2.81 -20.92
N ALA A 163 29.18 -3.94 -21.27
CA ALA A 163 28.91 -4.68 -22.50
C ALA A 163 27.61 -5.51 -22.43
N THR A 164 27.33 -6.22 -21.33
CA THR A 164 26.09 -7.02 -21.18
C THR A 164 24.87 -6.12 -21.01
N LEU A 165 25.06 -4.94 -20.42
CA LEU A 165 24.01 -3.95 -20.19
C LEU A 165 23.29 -3.52 -21.49
N HIS A 166 23.95 -3.62 -22.65
CA HIS A 166 23.33 -3.31 -23.94
C HIS A 166 22.31 -4.37 -24.39
N GLU A 167 22.53 -5.64 -24.02
CA GLU A 167 21.61 -6.77 -24.24
C GLU A 167 20.47 -6.73 -23.19
N GLU A 168 20.80 -6.46 -21.92
CA GLU A 168 19.84 -6.29 -20.82
C GLU A 168 18.83 -5.17 -21.11
N LEU A 169 19.30 -3.99 -21.53
CA LEU A 169 18.43 -2.88 -21.97
C LEU A 169 17.58 -3.24 -23.19
N THR A 170 18.10 -4.07 -24.10
CA THR A 170 17.34 -4.53 -25.28
C THR A 170 16.18 -5.44 -24.87
N ALA A 171 16.43 -6.39 -23.96
CA ALA A 171 15.41 -7.29 -23.42
C ALA A 171 14.32 -6.53 -22.63
N LEU A 172 14.69 -5.50 -21.86
CA LEU A 172 13.72 -4.65 -21.14
C LEU A 172 12.72 -3.93 -22.07
N PHE A 173 13.08 -3.70 -23.34
CA PHE A 173 12.21 -3.06 -24.34
C PHE A 173 11.48 -4.03 -25.28
N GLU A 174 11.80 -5.33 -25.26
CA GLU A 174 11.13 -6.35 -26.10
C GLU A 174 9.59 -6.35 -25.97
N PRO A 175 8.98 -6.28 -24.76
CA PRO A 175 7.52 -6.28 -24.61
C PRO A 175 6.81 -5.10 -25.28
N TYR A 176 7.54 -3.99 -25.54
CA TYR A 176 7.01 -2.78 -26.15
C TYR A 176 7.08 -2.79 -27.68
N SER A 177 7.62 -3.86 -28.29
CA SER A 177 7.70 -4.07 -29.75
C SER A 177 8.35 -2.89 -30.52
N ILE A 178 9.35 -2.23 -29.91
CA ILE A 178 10.02 -1.07 -30.49
C ILE A 178 10.85 -1.50 -31.72
N PRO A 179 10.74 -0.84 -32.88
CA PRO A 179 11.55 -1.18 -34.05
C PRO A 179 13.06 -1.16 -33.77
N PRO A 180 13.85 -2.14 -34.24
CA PRO A 180 15.30 -2.19 -33.98
C PRO A 180 16.06 -0.92 -34.38
N SER A 181 15.64 -0.28 -35.48
CA SER A 181 16.17 1.01 -35.96
C SER A 181 16.04 2.16 -34.95
N THR A 182 15.11 2.05 -33.99
CA THR A 182 14.89 3.02 -32.91
C THR A 182 15.47 2.51 -31.58
N LEU A 183 15.37 1.21 -31.31
CA LEU A 183 15.86 0.60 -30.07
C LEU A 183 17.37 0.68 -29.92
N THR A 184 18.16 0.41 -30.98
CA THR A 184 19.63 0.48 -30.91
C THR A 184 20.13 1.88 -30.53
N PRO A 185 19.79 2.98 -31.24
CA PRO A 185 20.26 4.32 -30.84
C PRO A 185 19.70 4.77 -29.49
N LEU A 186 18.48 4.36 -29.11
CA LEU A 186 17.91 4.64 -27.79
C LEU A 186 18.74 3.99 -26.67
N THR A 187 19.05 2.71 -26.79
CA THR A 187 19.81 1.96 -25.78
C THR A 187 21.26 2.45 -25.68
N THR A 188 21.93 2.71 -26.81
CA THR A 188 23.28 3.33 -26.79
C THR A 188 23.27 4.71 -26.11
N HIS A 189 22.27 5.56 -26.38
CA HIS A 189 22.16 6.87 -25.73
C HIS A 189 21.81 6.77 -24.24
N LEU A 190 21.02 5.78 -23.81
CA LEU A 190 20.78 5.52 -22.40
C LEU A 190 22.06 5.11 -21.66
N LEU A 191 22.90 4.26 -22.27
CA LEU A 191 24.18 3.85 -21.67
C LEU A 191 25.15 5.02 -21.44
N THR A 192 25.15 6.03 -22.31
CA THR A 192 25.95 7.25 -22.11
C THR A 192 25.30 8.28 -21.19
N SER A 193 24.08 8.03 -20.69
CA SER A 193 23.31 9.01 -19.92
C SER A 193 23.58 8.89 -18.42
N PRO A 194 23.82 10.00 -17.69
CA PRO A 194 23.87 9.99 -16.23
C PRO A 194 22.52 9.60 -15.58
N ALA A 195 21.43 9.56 -16.35
CA ALA A 195 20.13 9.08 -15.90
C ALA A 195 19.98 7.54 -15.93
N LEU A 196 20.98 6.78 -16.41
CA LEU A 196 20.91 5.32 -16.53
C LEU A 196 20.56 4.60 -15.22
N LEU A 197 21.24 4.94 -14.11
CA LEU A 197 20.99 4.33 -12.80
C LEU A 197 19.57 4.68 -12.28
N PRO A 198 19.13 5.96 -12.24
CA PRO A 198 17.74 6.31 -11.94
C PRO A 198 16.68 5.68 -12.88
N PHE A 199 17.03 5.38 -14.13
CA PHE A 199 16.18 4.68 -15.08
C PHE A 199 16.04 3.20 -14.71
N LEU A 200 17.15 2.47 -14.49
CA LEU A 200 17.14 1.06 -14.10
C LEU A 200 16.45 0.86 -12.74
N MET A 201 16.74 1.70 -11.74
CA MET A 201 16.03 1.70 -10.46
C MET A 201 14.50 1.83 -10.61
N ARG A 202 14.01 2.53 -11.65
CA ARG A 202 12.58 2.69 -11.92
C ARG A 202 11.97 1.59 -12.77
N ILE A 203 12.70 1.06 -13.75
CA ILE A 203 12.18 0.11 -14.75
C ILE A 203 12.45 -1.35 -14.37
N GLU A 204 13.66 -1.67 -13.92
CA GLU A 204 14.03 -3.02 -13.47
C GLU A 204 13.46 -3.29 -12.07
N HIS A 205 13.68 -2.38 -11.13
CA HIS A 205 13.34 -2.60 -9.71
C HIS A 205 12.00 -1.99 -9.28
N CYS A 206 11.34 -1.20 -10.13
CA CYS A 206 10.10 -0.47 -9.80
C CYS A 206 10.19 0.41 -8.53
N LEU A 207 11.38 0.87 -8.16
CA LEU A 207 11.65 1.61 -6.92
C LEU A 207 11.66 3.14 -7.17
N PRO A 208 10.63 3.90 -6.75
CA PRO A 208 10.73 5.35 -6.68
C PRO A 208 11.65 5.77 -5.51
N PRO A 209 12.42 6.87 -5.64
CA PRO A 209 13.34 7.31 -4.59
C PRO A 209 12.59 7.69 -3.29
N PRO A 210 12.84 7.01 -2.15
CA PRO A 210 12.13 7.27 -0.91
C PRO A 210 12.63 8.56 -0.25
N SER A 211 11.70 9.44 0.16
CA SER A 211 12.07 10.69 0.84
C SER A 211 12.58 10.42 2.28
N PRO A 212 13.66 11.09 2.73
CA PRO A 212 14.32 10.77 4.00
C PRO A 212 13.45 11.09 5.22
N HIS A 213 12.56 12.08 5.12
CA HIS A 213 11.64 12.47 6.20
C HIS A 213 10.46 11.50 6.36
N ARG A 214 10.21 10.60 5.38
CA ARG A 214 9.04 9.71 5.39
C ARG A 214 8.97 8.82 6.63
N ALA A 215 10.11 8.33 7.13
CA ALA A 215 10.10 7.44 8.30
C ALA A 215 9.53 8.11 9.56
N LEU A 216 9.78 9.40 9.77
CA LEU A 216 9.21 10.15 10.89
C LEU A 216 7.77 10.57 10.61
N ALA A 217 7.44 10.96 9.38
CA ALA A 217 6.07 11.32 8.99
C ALA A 217 5.11 10.13 9.12
N SER A 218 5.50 8.96 8.61
CA SER A 218 4.77 7.69 8.69
C SER A 218 4.51 7.29 10.15
N ALA A 219 5.56 7.31 10.99
CA ALA A 219 5.48 6.99 12.40
C ALA A 219 4.46 7.86 13.16
N ILE A 220 4.54 9.19 12.98
CA ILE A 220 3.63 10.14 13.63
C ILE A 220 2.20 9.97 13.08
N THR A 221 2.05 9.77 11.77
CA THR A 221 0.73 9.63 11.14
C THR A 221 0.01 8.38 11.62
N ILE A 222 0.69 7.22 11.63
CA ILE A 222 0.13 5.96 12.14
C ILE A 222 -0.18 6.06 13.64
N ALA A 223 0.78 6.52 14.45
CA ALA A 223 0.61 6.60 15.90
C ALA A 223 -0.53 7.55 16.32
N SER A 224 -0.63 8.72 15.68
CA SER A 224 -1.70 9.68 15.97
C SER A 224 -3.06 9.22 15.45
N ALA A 225 -3.13 8.59 14.27
CA ALA A 225 -4.37 8.02 13.76
C ALA A 225 -4.89 6.88 14.64
N TYR A 226 -4.00 6.00 15.11
CA TYR A 226 -4.35 4.94 16.07
C TYR A 226 -4.78 5.52 17.43
N PHE A 227 -4.01 6.46 17.99
CA PHE A 227 -4.33 7.08 19.29
C PHE A 227 -5.67 7.83 19.27
N LEU A 228 -5.95 8.59 18.20
CA LEU A 228 -7.21 9.31 18.05
C LEU A 228 -8.38 8.34 17.83
N GLY A 229 -8.21 7.31 16.99
CA GLY A 229 -9.23 6.27 16.79
C GLY A 229 -9.59 5.53 18.07
N GLY A 230 -8.57 5.13 18.85
CA GLY A 230 -8.77 4.36 20.09
C GLY A 230 -9.20 5.17 21.29
N LEU A 231 -9.17 6.50 21.22
CA LEU A 231 -9.78 7.36 22.23
C LEU A 231 -11.33 7.37 22.11
N LEU A 232 -11.91 7.23 20.91
CA LEU A 232 -13.36 7.21 20.72
C LEU A 232 -14.11 6.16 21.56
N PRO A 233 -13.70 4.87 21.60
CA PRO A 233 -14.40 3.88 22.42
C PRO A 233 -14.26 4.15 23.92
N LEU A 234 -13.18 4.80 24.36
CA LEU A 234 -12.92 5.15 25.75
C LEU A 234 -13.73 6.37 26.24
N VAL A 235 -13.99 7.35 25.36
CA VAL A 235 -14.67 8.62 25.69
C VAL A 235 -15.93 8.44 26.57
N PRO A 236 -16.88 7.54 26.27
CA PRO A 236 -18.10 7.40 27.08
C PRO A 236 -17.86 6.97 28.53
N TYR A 237 -16.85 6.14 28.81
CA TYR A 237 -16.60 5.64 30.17
C TYR A 237 -16.10 6.75 31.12
N PHE A 238 -15.54 7.85 30.60
CA PHE A 238 -15.17 9.01 31.42
C PHE A 238 -16.37 9.83 31.93
N PHE A 239 -17.56 9.66 31.34
CA PHE A 239 -18.76 10.43 31.66
C PHE A 239 -19.88 9.60 32.31
N VAL A 240 -19.66 8.31 32.52
CA VAL A 240 -20.69 7.36 32.96
C VAL A 240 -20.12 6.40 34.00
N GLU A 241 -20.70 6.42 35.21
CA GLU A 241 -20.24 5.57 36.32
C GLU A 241 -20.60 4.09 36.11
N GLU A 242 -21.77 3.80 35.53
CA GLU A 242 -22.26 2.45 35.22
C GLU A 242 -21.62 1.86 33.94
N VAL A 243 -20.83 0.79 34.09
CA VAL A 243 -20.15 0.10 32.96
C VAL A 243 -21.09 -0.25 31.82
N GLU A 244 -22.27 -0.82 32.11
CA GLU A 244 -23.21 -1.25 31.06
C GLU A 244 -23.69 -0.07 30.20
N ARG A 245 -23.95 1.10 30.82
CA ARG A 245 -24.31 2.31 30.08
C ARG A 245 -23.13 2.87 29.29
N GLY A 246 -21.92 2.87 29.87
CA GLY A 246 -20.70 3.25 29.18
C GLY A 246 -20.45 2.38 27.94
N LEU A 247 -20.65 1.07 28.07
CA LEU A 247 -20.58 0.08 26.99
C LEU A 247 -21.61 0.34 25.89
N TRP A 248 -22.90 0.49 26.22
CA TRP A 248 -23.93 0.74 25.21
C TRP A 248 -23.71 2.06 24.44
N VAL A 249 -23.26 3.12 25.12
CA VAL A 249 -22.91 4.38 24.46
C VAL A 249 -21.65 4.22 23.60
N SER A 250 -20.63 3.49 24.08
CA SER A 250 -19.42 3.16 23.31
C SER A 250 -19.74 2.37 22.04
N VAL A 251 -20.56 1.32 22.13
CA VAL A 251 -21.04 0.54 20.98
C VAL A 251 -21.78 1.42 19.97
N ALA A 252 -22.64 2.35 20.41
CA ALA A 252 -23.35 3.27 19.53
C ALA A 252 -22.41 4.25 18.82
N VAL A 253 -21.48 4.88 19.56
CA VAL A 253 -20.45 5.78 18.99
C VAL A 253 -19.57 5.04 17.99
N MET A 254 -19.13 3.82 18.32
CA MET A 254 -18.24 3.03 17.48
C MET A 254 -18.91 2.45 16.24
N ALA A 255 -20.19 2.08 16.31
CA ALA A 255 -20.94 1.69 15.11
C ALA A 255 -21.02 2.85 14.09
N VAL A 256 -21.23 4.09 14.55
CA VAL A 256 -21.19 5.28 13.67
C VAL A 256 -19.78 5.55 13.17
N ALA A 257 -18.76 5.52 14.05
CA ALA A 257 -17.37 5.81 13.69
C ALA A 257 -16.81 4.82 12.65
N LEU A 258 -17.02 3.51 12.85
CA LEU A 258 -16.61 2.46 11.92
C LEU A 258 -17.34 2.57 10.58
N TRP A 259 -18.64 2.89 10.58
CA TRP A 259 -19.41 3.07 9.35
C TRP A 259 -18.93 4.27 8.54
N VAL A 260 -18.74 5.43 9.19
CA VAL A 260 -18.19 6.64 8.56
C VAL A 260 -16.78 6.38 8.03
N PHE A 261 -15.92 5.75 8.83
CA PHE A 261 -14.56 5.43 8.42
C PHE A 261 -14.51 4.49 7.20
N GLY A 262 -15.31 3.42 7.17
CA GLY A 262 -15.41 2.53 6.01
C GLY A 262 -15.94 3.24 4.76
N TRP A 263 -16.94 4.11 4.91
CA TRP A 263 -17.51 4.90 3.80
C TRP A 263 -16.52 5.94 3.22
N VAL A 264 -15.70 6.55 4.09
CA VAL A 264 -14.62 7.47 3.69
C VAL A 264 -13.49 6.68 3.02
N LYS A 265 -12.99 5.61 3.65
CA LYS A 265 -11.91 4.74 3.15
C LYS A 265 -12.18 4.27 1.71
N THR A 266 -13.33 3.63 1.48
CA THR A 266 -13.69 3.15 0.14
C THR A 266 -13.92 4.30 -0.85
N GLY A 267 -14.39 5.46 -0.38
CA GLY A 267 -14.55 6.66 -1.22
C GLY A 267 -13.22 7.25 -1.68
N VAL A 268 -12.20 7.25 -0.82
CA VAL A 268 -10.83 7.71 -1.16
C VAL A 268 -10.15 6.74 -2.13
N CYS A 269 -10.47 5.44 -2.05
CA CYS A 269 -10.05 4.44 -3.04
C CYS A 269 -10.82 4.52 -4.39
N GLY A 270 -11.71 5.51 -4.58
CA GLY A 270 -12.46 5.71 -5.82
C GLY A 270 -13.71 4.84 -5.98
N GLY A 271 -14.14 4.12 -4.92
CA GLY A 271 -15.30 3.23 -4.97
C GLY A 271 -16.63 3.97 -5.14
N GLY A 272 -17.56 3.34 -5.87
CA GLY A 272 -18.90 3.85 -6.16
C GLY A 272 -19.79 3.92 -4.92
N ASN A 273 -20.91 4.64 -5.03
CA ASN A 273 -21.82 4.91 -3.89
C ASN A 273 -22.25 3.64 -3.12
N TRP A 274 -22.52 2.54 -3.83
CA TRP A 274 -22.87 1.25 -3.21
C TRP A 274 -21.71 0.61 -2.46
N GLU A 275 -20.50 0.65 -3.04
CA GLU A 275 -19.28 0.08 -2.47
C GLU A 275 -18.87 0.82 -1.19
N ARG A 276 -19.11 2.13 -1.13
CA ARG A 276 -18.89 2.95 0.07
C ARG A 276 -19.83 2.57 1.22
N VAL A 277 -21.10 2.31 0.93
CA VAL A 277 -22.05 1.79 1.92
C VAL A 277 -21.63 0.37 2.37
N LYS A 278 -21.24 -0.50 1.43
CA LYS A 278 -20.70 -1.84 1.75
C LYS A 278 -19.49 -1.73 2.69
N GLY A 279 -18.51 -0.88 2.37
CA GLY A 279 -17.31 -0.70 3.19
C GLY A 279 -17.61 -0.18 4.59
N GLY A 280 -18.58 0.73 4.74
CA GLY A 280 -19.08 1.14 6.06
C GLY A 280 -19.67 -0.02 6.86
N VAL A 281 -20.53 -0.84 6.24
CA VAL A 281 -21.11 -2.04 6.89
C VAL A 281 -20.04 -3.07 7.24
N GLU A 282 -19.07 -3.29 6.35
CA GLU A 282 -17.97 -4.26 6.53
C GLU A 282 -17.12 -3.91 7.76
N MET A 283 -16.75 -2.64 7.95
CA MET A 283 -15.99 -2.19 9.13
C MET A 283 -16.82 -2.32 10.43
N VAL A 284 -18.13 -2.07 10.40
CA VAL A 284 -19.01 -2.30 11.57
C VAL A 284 -19.10 -3.79 11.92
N VAL A 285 -19.21 -4.67 10.93
CA VAL A 285 -19.22 -6.13 11.15
C VAL A 285 -17.89 -6.61 11.72
N VAL A 286 -16.75 -6.17 11.18
CA VAL A 286 -15.41 -6.52 11.69
C VAL A 286 -15.22 -6.04 13.13
N GLY A 287 -15.56 -4.79 13.44
CA GLY A 287 -15.47 -4.26 14.81
C GLY A 287 -16.42 -4.96 15.78
N GLY A 288 -17.65 -5.27 15.36
CA GLY A 288 -18.62 -6.03 16.14
C GLY A 288 -18.18 -7.47 16.43
N VAL A 289 -17.58 -8.15 15.46
CA VAL A 289 -16.99 -9.49 15.64
C VAL A 289 -15.79 -9.44 16.58
N ALA A 290 -14.90 -8.44 16.45
CA ALA A 290 -13.75 -8.28 17.34
C ALA A 290 -14.18 -8.03 18.81
N ALA A 291 -15.12 -7.11 19.02
CA ALA A 291 -15.69 -6.83 20.35
C ALA A 291 -16.47 -8.01 20.93
N GLY A 292 -17.26 -8.70 20.12
CA GLY A 292 -17.96 -9.93 20.51
C GLY A 292 -17.01 -11.06 20.91
N ALA A 293 -15.91 -11.24 20.18
CA ALA A 293 -14.88 -12.22 20.50
C ALA A 293 -14.14 -11.89 21.81
N ALA A 294 -13.74 -10.62 22.01
CA ALA A 294 -13.08 -10.18 23.23
C ALA A 294 -13.99 -10.31 24.46
N MET A 295 -15.25 -9.87 24.36
CA MET A 295 -16.25 -10.00 25.43
C MET A 295 -16.61 -11.46 25.71
N GLY A 296 -16.70 -12.31 24.68
CA GLY A 296 -16.90 -13.75 24.81
C GLY A 296 -15.73 -14.42 25.54
N LEU A 297 -14.48 -14.05 25.21
CA LEU A 297 -13.28 -14.57 25.85
C LEU A 297 -13.21 -14.21 27.33
N VAL A 298 -13.43 -12.93 27.68
CA VAL A 298 -13.41 -12.48 29.08
C VAL A 298 -14.52 -13.14 29.90
N ARG A 299 -15.74 -13.27 29.36
CA ARG A 299 -16.84 -13.99 30.01
C ARG A 299 -16.57 -15.49 30.17
N ALA A 300 -15.89 -16.12 29.21
CA ALA A 300 -15.54 -17.54 29.30
C ALA A 300 -14.52 -17.83 30.41
N PHE A 301 -13.59 -16.91 30.69
CA PHE A 301 -12.70 -17.02 31.85
C PHE A 301 -13.40 -16.67 33.17
N GLY A 302 -14.19 -15.59 33.21
CA GLY A 302 -14.93 -15.16 34.41
C GLY A 302 -16.06 -16.10 34.86
N ALA A 303 -16.43 -17.08 34.03
CA ALA A 303 -17.38 -18.15 34.38
C ALA A 303 -16.68 -19.44 34.87
N GLY A 304 -15.37 -19.40 35.12
CA GLY A 304 -14.55 -20.51 35.61
C GLY A 304 -14.17 -20.45 37.09
N GLU A 305 -14.62 -19.43 37.82
CA GLU A 305 -14.43 -19.21 39.27
C GLU A 305 -15.77 -19.33 40.04
#